data_AF-A0A257VTD1-F1
#
_entry.id   AF-A0A257VTD1-F1
#
_cell.length_a   1.000
_cell.length_b   1.000
_cell.length_c   1.000
_cell.angle_alpha   90.00
_cell.angle_beta   90.00
_cell.angle_gamma   90.00
#
_symmetry.space_group_name_H-M   'P 1'
#
loop_
_entity.id
_entity.type
_entity.pdbx_description
1 polymer ?
#
loop_
_entity_poly.entity_id
_entity_poly.type
_entity_poly.pdbx_seq_one_letter_code
_entity_poly.pdbx_strand_id
1 'polypeptide(L)' 'MATADFHDRLLTCLGGPWPESPPLNVQIQLTEKLDGVTRLKLTYDAEPNDPIPAYLLIPEGVSADQPAPAVAV' A
#
# COMPACT_ATOMS: atom_id res chain seq x y z
N MET A 1 14.21 -1.66 -28.60
CA MET A 1 15.27 -1.25 -27.65
C MET A 1 14.80 -1.64 -26.26
N ALA A 2 15.64 -2.37 -25.52
CA ALA A 2 15.25 -3.25 -24.43
C ALA A 2 14.65 -2.51 -23.22
N THR A 3 13.36 -2.75 -22.94
CA THR A 3 12.70 -2.39 -21.67
C THR A 3 13.40 -3.01 -20.45
N ALA A 4 14.11 -4.12 -20.63
CA ALA A 4 14.95 -4.73 -19.59
C ALA A 4 16.09 -3.80 -19.12
N ASP A 5 16.70 -3.00 -20.02
CA ASP A 5 17.84 -2.14 -19.65
C ASP A 5 17.46 -1.03 -18.67
N PHE A 6 16.28 -0.42 -18.84
CA PHE A 6 15.88 0.71 -18.01
C PHE A 6 15.56 0.29 -16.58
N HIS A 7 14.77 -0.78 -16.41
CA HIS A 7 14.39 -1.28 -15.09
C HIS A 7 15.62 -1.65 -14.25
N ASP A 8 16.55 -2.40 -14.82
CA ASP A 8 17.73 -2.90 -14.11
C ASP A 8 18.69 -1.76 -13.71
N ARG A 9 18.83 -0.76 -14.59
CA ARG A 9 19.62 0.44 -14.30
C ARG A 9 18.97 1.30 -13.22
N LEU A 10 17.65 1.50 -13.27
CA LEU A 10 16.93 2.23 -12.24
C LEU A 10 17.08 1.53 -10.89
N LEU A 11 16.88 0.21 -10.85
CA LEU A 11 17.02 -0.59 -9.64
C LEU A 11 18.44 -0.48 -9.06
N THR A 12 19.47 -0.57 -9.91
CA THR A 12 20.87 -0.38 -9.52
C THR A 12 21.10 1.01 -8.91
N CYS A 13 20.56 2.07 -9.50
CA CYS A 13 20.65 3.43 -8.97
C CYS A 13 19.88 3.62 -7.64
N LEU A 14 18.82 2.84 -7.42
CA LEU A 14 18.02 2.84 -6.19
C LEU A 14 18.60 1.96 -5.07
N GLY A 15 19.77 1.34 -5.28
CA GLY A 15 20.44 0.53 -4.26
C GLY A 15 20.47 -0.98 -4.56
N GLY A 16 20.01 -1.40 -5.74
CA GLY A 16 19.98 -2.79 -6.16
C GLY A 16 18.64 -3.46 -5.84
N PRO A 17 18.62 -4.80 -5.72
CA PRO A 17 17.39 -5.58 -5.53
C PRO A 17 16.53 -5.07 -4.37
N TRP A 18 15.21 -5.10 -4.55
CA TRP A 18 14.28 -4.76 -3.48
C TRP A 18 14.40 -5.77 -2.32
N PRO A 19 14.38 -5.32 -1.05
CA PRO A 19 14.44 -6.24 0.09
C PRO A 19 13.18 -7.10 0.20
N GLU A 20 13.28 -8.22 0.91
CA GLU A 20 12.10 -9.03 1.26
C GLU A 20 11.16 -8.21 2.15
N SER A 21 9.87 -8.19 1.80
CA SER A 21 8.88 -7.45 2.56
C SER A 21 8.54 -8.19 3.87
N PRO A 22 8.48 -7.51 5.02
CA PRO A 22 8.03 -8.12 6.26
C PRO A 22 6.51 -8.39 6.22
N PRO A 23 5.96 -9.18 7.16
CA PRO A 23 4.53 -9.17 7.42
C PRO A 23 4.05 -7.75 7.72
N LEU A 24 2.97 -7.31 7.08
CA LEU A 24 2.48 -5.93 7.18
C LEU A 24 2.00 -5.53 8.58
N ASN A 25 1.70 -6.50 9.47
CA ASN A 25 1.24 -6.24 10.84
C ASN A 25 0.16 -5.13 10.94
N VAL A 26 -0.81 -5.14 10.02
CA VAL A 26 -1.77 -4.04 9.87
C VAL A 26 -2.59 -3.85 11.14
N GLN A 27 -2.67 -2.61 11.62
CA GLN A 27 -3.50 -2.24 12.77
C GLN A 27 -4.42 -1.08 12.41
N ILE A 28 -5.73 -1.31 12.51
CA ILE A 28 -6.73 -0.25 12.31
C ILE A 28 -6.86 0.55 13.60
N GLN A 29 -6.49 1.82 13.54
CA GLN A 29 -6.58 2.75 14.67
C GLN A 29 -7.95 3.40 14.76
N LEU A 30 -8.59 3.67 13.61
CA LEU A 30 -9.88 4.35 13.56
C LEU A 30 -10.62 3.98 12.28
N THR A 31 -11.93 3.80 12.39
CA THR A 31 -12.86 3.61 11.27
C THR A 31 -13.90 4.72 11.29
N GLU A 32 -14.07 5.42 10.17
CA GLU A 32 -14.92 6.61 10.07
C GLU A 32 -15.75 6.52 8.80
N LYS A 33 -17.05 6.80 8.90
CA LYS A 33 -17.91 6.99 7.73
C LYS A 33 -17.87 8.46 7.31
N LEU A 34 -17.51 8.71 6.06
CA LEU A 34 -17.56 10.00 5.40
C LEU A 34 -18.62 9.94 4.29
N ASP A 35 -18.84 11.05 3.59
CA ASP A 35 -19.76 11.08 2.45
C ASP A 35 -19.22 10.22 1.29
N GLY A 36 -19.89 9.10 1.01
CA GLY A 36 -19.57 8.19 -0.10
C GLY A 36 -18.36 7.27 0.11
N VAL A 37 -17.65 7.35 1.25
CA VAL A 37 -16.49 6.49 1.56
C VAL A 37 -16.41 6.13 3.04
N THR A 38 -15.88 4.95 3.34
CA THR A 38 -15.37 4.61 4.68
C THR A 38 -13.86 4.86 4.71
N ARG A 39 -13.40 5.70 5.64
CA ARG A 39 -11.97 5.94 5.88
C ARG A 39 -11.47 5.06 7.03
N LEU A 40 -10.39 4.34 6.81
CA LEU A 40 -9.62 3.64 7.83
C LEU A 40 -8.32 4.40 8.07
N LYS A 41 -8.08 4.83 9.31
CA LYS A 41 -6.74 5.20 9.78
C LYS A 41 -6.07 3.93 10.26
N LEU A 42 -4.93 3.57 9.69
CA LEU A 42 -4.22 2.34 10.02
C LEU A 42 -2.71 2.56 10.08
N THR A 43 -2.00 1.61 10.65
CA THR A 43 -0.54 1.46 10.51
C THR A 43 -0.21 0.12 9.89
N TYR A 44 0.92 0.05 9.18
CA TYR A 44 1.50 -1.20 8.67
C TYR A 44 3.02 -1.13 8.73
N ASP A 45 3.68 -2.27 8.87
CA ASP A 45 5.14 -2.35 8.93
C ASP A 45 5.74 -2.30 7.52
N ALA A 46 6.60 -1.31 7.25
CA ALA A 46 7.41 -1.27 6.02
C ALA A 46 8.72 -2.05 6.19
N GLU A 47 9.29 -1.99 7.40
CA GLU A 47 10.41 -2.80 7.89
C GLU A 47 10.03 -3.47 9.22
N PRO A 48 10.75 -4.51 9.68
CA PRO A 48 10.44 -5.16 10.96
C PRO A 48 10.45 -4.16 12.14
N ASN A 49 9.29 -4.01 12.79
CA ASN A 49 9.04 -3.05 13.88
C ASN A 49 9.08 -1.57 13.45
N ASP A 50 8.83 -1.27 12.18
CA ASP A 50 8.71 0.10 11.65
C ASP A 50 7.28 0.41 11.16
N PRO A 51 6.36 0.78 12.07
CA PRO A 51 4.95 1.00 11.75
C PRO A 51 4.73 2.35 11.05
N ILE A 52 4.38 2.30 9.77
CA ILE A 52 4.05 3.44 8.91
C ILE A 52 2.53 3.72 8.96
N PRO A 53 2.10 4.95 9.29
CA PRO A 53 0.69 5.31 9.28
C PRO A 53 0.17 5.55 7.86
N ALA A 54 -1.06 5.13 7.58
CA ALA A 54 -1.75 5.35 6.32
C ALA A 54 -3.24 5.60 6.51
N TYR A 55 -3.85 6.20 5.48
CA TYR A 55 -5.29 6.27 5.32
C TYR A 55 -5.72 5.39 4.15
N LEU A 56 -6.68 4.49 4.39
CA LEU A 56 -7.34 3.72 3.37
C LEU A 56 -8.77 4.23 3.18
N LEU A 57 -9.12 4.62 1.97
CA LEU A 57 -10.43 5.14 1.60
C LEU A 57 -11.15 4.08 0.76
N ILE A 58 -12.28 3.59 1.26
CA ILE A 58 -13.06 2.54 0.64
C ILE A 58 -14.40 3.13 0.19
N PRO A 59 -14.67 3.22 -1.13
CA PRO A 59 -15.97 3.66 -1.62
C PRO A 59 -17.12 2.78 -1.13
N GLU A 60 -18.30 3.36 -0.98
CA GLU A 60 -19.49 2.58 -0.64
C GLU A 60 -19.79 1.49 -1.68
N GLY A 61 -20.28 0.34 -1.21
CA GLY A 61 -20.57 -0.82 -2.06
C GLY A 61 -19.36 -1.66 -2.47
N VAL A 62 -18.13 -1.23 -2.16
CA VAL A 62 -16.93 -2.05 -2.39
C VAL A 62 -16.85 -3.16 -1.34
N SER A 63 -16.69 -4.38 -1.81
CA SER A 63 -16.52 -5.57 -0.98
C SER A 63 -15.63 -6.60 -1.69
N ALA A 64 -15.36 -7.73 -1.03
CA ALA A 64 -14.62 -8.82 -1.66
C ALA A 64 -15.35 -9.38 -2.89
N ASP A 65 -16.68 -9.39 -2.87
CA ASP A 65 -17.52 -9.89 -3.97
C ASP A 65 -17.80 -8.81 -5.04
N GLN A 66 -17.60 -7.54 -4.70
CA GLN A 66 -17.75 -6.38 -5.59
C GLN A 66 -16.51 -5.48 -5.48
N PRO A 67 -15.39 -5.89 -6.09
CA PRO A 67 -14.14 -5.15 -6.00
C PRO A 67 -14.19 -3.87 -6.84
N ALA A 68 -13.36 -2.89 -6.45
CA ALA A 68 -13.12 -1.67 -7.21
C ALA A 68 -11.62 -1.47 -7.46
N PRO A 69 -11.23 -0.68 -8.48
CA PRO A 69 -9.83 -0.31 -8.69
C PRO A 69 -9.24 0.40 -7.46
N ALA A 70 -7.98 0.08 -7.14
CA ALA A 70 -7.24 0.73 -6.06
C ALA A 70 -6.13 1.62 -6.64
N VAL A 71 -5.84 2.72 -5.93
CA VAL A 71 -4.69 3.59 -6.19
C VAL A 71 -3.89 3.70 -4.89
N ALA A 72 -2.59 3.40 -4.97
CA ALA A 72 -1.62 3.63 -3.91
C ALA A 72 -0.67 4.75 -4.34
N VAL A 73 -0.28 5.60 -3.41
CA VAL A 73 0.63 6.74 -3.60
C VAL A 73 1.82 6.66 -2.66
#